data_AF-A0A834GG69-F1
#
_entry.id   AF-A0A834GG69-F1
#
_cell.length_a   1.000
_cell.length_b   1.000
_cell.length_c   1.000
_cell.angle_alpha   90.00
_cell.angle_beta   90.00
_cell.angle_gamma   90.00
#
_symmetry.space_group_name_H-M   'P 1'
#
loop_
_entity.id
_entity.type
_entity.pdbx_description
1 polymer ?
#
loop_
_entity_poly.entity_id
_entity_poly.type
_entity_poly.pdbx_seq_one_letter_code
_entity_poly.pdbx_strand_id
1 'polypeptide(L)' 'MMTSSAVQDANSELEFVKVLMALSRFCAFIMLYLTFEAKDLADGGTIKIYQAVVWWTACDVKVLSFRLKPPEDEQGVEK' A
#
# COMPACT_ATOMS: atom_id res chain seq x y z
N MET A 1 -14.48 3.76 23.27
CA MET A 1 -13.38 2.93 22.74
C MET A 1 -13.83 2.44 21.37
N MET A 2 -13.34 3.06 20.29
CA MET A 2 -13.63 2.61 18.93
C MET A 2 -12.33 2.04 18.38
N THR A 3 -12.30 0.71 18.26
CA THR A 3 -11.23 -0.06 17.64
C THR A 3 -11.15 0.36 16.17
N SER A 4 -10.20 1.25 15.87
CA SER A 4 -9.69 1.42 14.51
C SER A 4 -9.24 0.03 14.09
N SER A 5 -9.93 -0.59 13.14
CA SER A 5 -9.47 -1.84 12.53
C SER A 5 -8.11 -1.53 11.92
N ALA A 6 -7.07 -1.82 12.69
CA ALA A 6 -5.75 -2.04 12.14
C ALA A 6 -5.93 -2.97 10.96
N VAL A 7 -5.14 -2.74 9.91
CA VAL A 7 -4.85 -3.75 8.90
C VAL A 7 -4.21 -4.92 9.66
N GLN A 8 -5.04 -5.73 10.33
CA GLN A 8 -4.67 -6.98 10.95
C GLN A 8 -4.71 -8.02 9.84
N ASP A 9 -3.63 -8.80 9.80
CA ASP A 9 -3.47 -10.03 9.03
C ASP A 9 -2.94 -9.88 7.59
N ALA A 10 -1.91 -9.07 7.42
CA ALA A 10 -0.78 -9.57 6.63
C ALA A 10 0.41 -9.71 7.57
N ASN A 11 0.51 -10.88 8.22
CA ASN A 11 1.75 -11.35 8.86
C ASN A 11 2.81 -11.66 7.77
N SER A 12 2.95 -10.79 6.77
CA SER A 12 3.99 -10.82 5.75
C SER A 12 5.05 -9.86 6.23
N GLU A 13 6.19 -10.38 6.64
CA GLU A 13 7.39 -9.58 6.87
C GLU A 13 7.78 -8.95 5.52
N LEU A 14 7.31 -7.72 5.28
CA LEU A 14 7.64 -6.96 4.08
C LEU A 14 8.82 -6.07 4.36
N GLU A 15 9.92 -6.25 3.64
CA GLU A 15 11.03 -5.30 3.67
C GLU A 15 10.83 -4.27 2.56
N PHE A 16 10.68 -3.00 2.94
CA PHE A 16 10.57 -1.91 1.98
C PHE A 16 11.82 -1.81 1.11
N VAL A 17 11.65 -1.67 -0.21
CA VAL A 17 12.75 -1.51 -1.17
C VAL A 17 12.84 -0.06 -1.67
N LYS A 18 11.80 0.40 -2.37
CA LYS A 18 11.74 1.79 -2.90
C LYS A 18 10.30 2.20 -3.22
N VAL A 19 10.05 3.50 -3.24
CA VAL A 19 8.80 4.07 -3.79
C VAL A 19 8.92 4.15 -5.32
N LEU A 20 7.89 3.69 -6.02
CA LEU A 20 7.76 3.82 -7.47
C LEU A 20 6.96 5.07 -7.85
N MET A 21 5.87 5.33 -7.12
CA MET A 21 5.01 6.47 -7.35
C MET A 21 4.38 6.93 -6.03
N ALA A 22 4.30 8.25 -5.85
CA ALA A 22 3.57 8.87 -4.75
C ALA A 22 2.74 10.03 -5.29
N LEU A 23 1.42 9.92 -5.23
CA LEU A 23 0.50 11.00 -5.54
C LEU A 23 -0.08 11.52 -4.23
N SER A 24 -0.04 12.83 -4.04
CA SER A 24 -0.66 13.49 -2.89
C SER A 24 -1.88 14.28 -3.35
N ARG A 25 -2.96 14.17 -2.59
CA ARG A 25 -4.13 15.03 -2.70
C ARG A 25 -4.28 15.83 -1.42
N PHE A 26 -4.06 17.13 -1.53
CA PHE A 26 -4.27 18.07 -0.43
C PHE A 26 -5.72 18.53 -0.42
N CYS A 27 -6.41 18.27 0.69
CA CYS A 27 -7.69 18.86 1.06
C CYS A 27 -7.54 19.38 2.51
N ALA A 28 -8.60 19.41 3.32
CA ALA A 28 -8.48 19.65 4.77
C ALA A 28 -7.58 18.61 5.51
N PHE A 29 -7.10 17.60 4.79
CA PHE A 29 -6.15 16.56 5.18
C PHE A 29 -5.33 16.14 3.94
N ILE A 30 -4.27 15.36 4.15
CA ILE A 30 -3.43 14.82 3.07
C ILE A 30 -3.85 13.38 2.82
N MET A 31 -4.19 13.06 1.57
CA MET A 31 -4.39 11.69 1.13
C MET A 31 -3.24 11.29 0.20
N LEU A 32 -2.51 10.25 0.58
CA LEU A 32 -1.37 9.74 -0.18
C LEU A 32 -1.76 8.42 -0.87
N TYR A 33 -1.51 8.36 -2.17
CA TYR A 33 -1.63 7.15 -2.97
C TYR A 33 -0.21 6.72 -3.34
N LEU A 34 0.24 5.64 -2.72
CA LEU A 34 1.59 5.11 -2.85
C LEU A 34 1.58 3.85 -3.71
N THR A 35 2.55 3.74 -4.61
CA THR A 35 2.95 2.49 -5.26
C THR A 35 4.42 2.28 -4.95
N PHE A 36 4.79 1.12 -4.40
CA PHE A 36 6.15 0.86 -3.94
C PHE A 36 6.53 -0.61 -4.07
N GLU A 37 7.82 -0.88 -4.18
CA GLU A 37 8.36 -2.23 -4.13
C GLU A 37 8.66 -2.62 -2.69
N ALA A 38 8.27 -3.83 -2.33
CA ALA A 38 8.69 -4.46 -1.10
C ALA A 38 9.03 -5.93 -1.34
N LYS A 39 9.97 -6.42 -0.57
CA LYS A 39 10.39 -7.80 -0.55
C LYS A 39 9.47 -8.58 0.38
N ASP A 40 8.80 -9.58 -0.17
CA ASP A 40 7.90 -10.45 0.58
C ASP A 40 8.68 -11.64 1.14
N LEU A 41 9.04 -11.56 2.42
CA LEU A 41 9.82 -12.60 3.08
C LEU A 41 9.02 -13.89 3.28
N ALA A 42 7.69 -13.83 3.28
CA ALA A 42 6.85 -15.03 3.31
C ALA A 42 6.95 -15.82 1.98
N ASP A 43 7.27 -15.15 0.88
CA ASP A 43 7.43 -15.73 -0.46
C ASP A 43 8.91 -15.84 -0.87
N GLY A 44 9.75 -16.27 0.06
CA GLY A 44 11.19 -16.50 -0.18
C GLY A 44 11.99 -15.23 -0.45
N GLY A 45 11.44 -14.05 -0.16
CA GLY A 45 12.09 -12.78 -0.40
C GLY A 45 11.95 -12.26 -1.83
N THR A 46 10.83 -12.56 -2.49
CA THR A 46 10.53 -12.06 -3.84
C THR A 46 10.10 -10.59 -3.77
N ILE A 47 10.63 -9.75 -4.67
CA ILE A 47 10.23 -8.34 -4.78
C ILE A 47 8.88 -8.27 -5.50
N LYS A 48 7.91 -7.62 -4.86
CA LYS A 48 6.55 -7.40 -5.38
C LYS A 48 6.19 -5.93 -5.30
N ILE A 49 5.22 -5.51 -6.11
CA ILE A 49 4.72 -4.13 -6.14
C ILE A 49 3.44 -4.04 -5.33
N TYR A 50 3.40 -3.13 -4.36
CA TYR A 50 2.25 -2.87 -3.51
C TYR A 50 1.68 -1.49 -3.77
N GLN A 51 0.38 -1.36 -3.53
CA GLN A 51 -0.34 -0.10 -3.54
C GLN A 51 -0.94 0.16 -2.16
N ALA A 52 -0.77 1.39 -1.66
CA ALA A 52 -1.33 1.82 -0.40
C ALA A 52 -2.06 3.16 -0.55
N VAL A 53 -3.13 3.33 0.21
CA VAL A 53 -3.80 4.62 0.42
C VAL A 53 -3.62 4.98 1.88
N VAL A 54 -3.00 6.12 2.14
CA VAL A 54 -2.74 6.62 3.49
C VAL A 54 -3.48 7.93 3.68
N TRP A 55 -4.20 8.02 4.79
CA TRP A 55 -4.81 9.24 5.27
C TRP A 55 -3.93 9.86 6.34
N TRP A 56 -3.49 11.10 6.11
CA TRP A 56 -2.60 11.81 7.00
C TRP A 56 -3.21 13.16 7.39
N THR A 57 -3.36 13.37 8.70
CA THR A 57 -3.76 14.62 9.33
C THR A 57 -2.67 15.13 10.26
N ALA A 58 -2.79 16.35 10.79
CA ALA A 58 -1.83 16.87 11.76
C ALA A 58 -1.68 16.00 13.03
N CYS A 59 -2.69 15.20 13.37
CA CYS A 59 -2.75 14.45 14.63
C CYS A 59 -2.71 12.93 14.44
N ASP A 60 -2.87 12.42 13.21
CA ASP A 60 -3.08 11.00 12.97
C ASP A 60 -2.64 10.57 11.56
N VAL A 61 -2.18 9.33 11.45
CA VAL A 61 -1.81 8.67 10.20
C VAL A 61 -2.46 7.30 10.17
N LYS A 62 -3.28 7.04 9.15
CA LYS A 62 -3.98 5.76 8.97
C LYS A 62 -3.76 5.20 7.58
N VAL A 63 -3.44 3.91 7.51
CA VAL A 63 -3.50 3.15 6.26
C VAL A 63 -4.96 2.79 6.00
N LEU A 64 -5.53 3.33 4.93
CA LEU A 64 -6.92 3.08 4.53
C LEU A 64 -7.06 1.86 3.62
N SER A 65 -6.05 1.59 2.79
CA SER A 65 -6.01 0.44 1.90
C SER A 65 -4.57 0.00 1.69
N PHE A 66 -4.35 -1.31 1.64
CA PHE A 66 -3.09 -1.94 1.32
C PHE A 66 -3.35 -3.17 0.46
N ARG A 67 -2.73 -3.27 -0.71
CA ARG A 67 -2.93 -4.38 -1.63
C ARG A 67 -1.72 -4.65 -2.51
N LEU A 68 -1.54 -5.90 -2.93
CA LEU A 68 -0.61 -6.29 -3.98
C LEU A 68 -1.12 -5.76 -5.34
N LYS A 69 -0.25 -5.11 -6.14
CA LYS A 69 -0.57 -4.74 -7.51
C LYS A 69 -0.46 -6.00 -8.39
N PRO A 70 -1.47 -6.35 -9.19
CA PRO A 70 -1.35 -7.44 -10.16
C PRO A 70 -0.21 -7.16 -11.15
N PRO A 71 0.51 -8.19 -11.62
CA PRO A 71 1.40 -8.04 -12.76
C PRO A 71 0.62 -7.54 -13.98
N GLU A 72 1.25 -6.68 -14.79
CA GLU A 72 0.58 -5.96 -15.89
C GLU A 72 0.05 -6.89 -17.00
N ASP A 73 0.49 -8.15 -17.01
CA ASP A 73 0.14 -9.18 -18.00
C ASP A 73 -1.32 -9.68 -17.89
N GLU A 74 -2.07 -9.32 -16.84
CA GLU A 74 -3.50 -9.66 -16.70
C GLU A 74 -4.46 -8.49 -17.01
N GLN A 75 -3.97 -7.30 -17.39
CA GLN A 75 -4.81 -6.15 -17.78
C GLN A 75 -5.12 -6.09 -19.29
N GLY A 76 -4.84 -7.18 -20.02
CA GLY A 76 -4.96 -7.26 -21.48
C GLY A 76 -5.98 -8.27 -22.00
N VAL A 77 -7.19 -8.35 -21.43
CA VAL A 77 -8.35 -8.93 -22.17
C VAL A 77 -9.62 -8.14 -21.85
N GLU A 78 -9.77 -6.98 -22.45
CA GLU A 78 -11.10 -6.49 -22.81
C GLU A 78 -11.27 -6.79 -24.31
N LYS A 79 -12.16 -7.75 -24.62
CA LYS A 79 -12.65 -8.03 -25.98
C LYS A 79 -13.89 -7.20 -26.25
#